data_AF-A0A7S3CPC2-F1
#
_entry.id   AF-A0A7S3CPC2-F1
#
_cell.length_a   1.000
_cell.length_b   1.000
_cell.length_c   1.000
_cell.angle_alpha   90.00
_cell.angle_beta   90.00
_cell.angle_gamma   90.00
#
_symmetry.space_group_name_H-M   'P 1'
#
loop_
_entity.id
_entity.type
_entity.pdbx_description
1 polymer ?
#
loop_
_entity_poly.entity_id
_entity_poly.type
_entity_poly.pdbx_seq_one_letter_code
_entity_poly.pdbx_strand_id
1 'polypeptide(L)'
;VGNGTEVGLLRFLQDADIPIHSLLRRKYGRVKAIIPFSPENKRSVVAIESPDRPGIVTVYVKGAPEVVSNCCTTFLSPEGVLDIGDDERELMTKNVNDMAGTPL
;
A
#
# COMPACT_ATOMS: atom_id res chain seq x y z
N VAL A 1 -7.08 5.62 19.29
CA VAL A 1 -6.68 4.20 19.15
C VAL A 1 -6.40 3.94 17.69
N GLY A 2 -5.19 3.51 17.33
CA GLY A 2 -4.76 3.30 15.95
C GLY A 2 -3.51 2.43 15.91
N ASN A 3 -3.23 1.80 14.76
CA ASN A 3 -2.03 0.98 14.58
C ASN A 3 -0.79 1.89 14.47
N GLY A 4 0.27 1.59 15.23
CA GLY A 4 1.52 2.37 15.23
C GLY A 4 2.13 2.55 13.83
N THR A 5 2.06 1.53 12.97
CA THR A 5 2.54 1.61 11.58
C THR A 5 1.73 2.63 10.76
N GLU A 6 0.41 2.67 10.94
CA GLU A 6 -0.45 3.61 10.22
C GLU A 6 -0.23 5.04 10.68
N VAL A 7 -0.05 5.23 11.99
CA VAL A 7 0.28 6.53 12.56
C VAL A 7 1.65 7.00 12.06
N GLY A 8 2.64 6.11 11.99
CA GLY A 8 3.96 6.40 11.44
C GLY A 8 3.89 6.85 9.97
N LEU A 9 3.12 6.15 9.13
CA LEU A 9 2.91 6.54 7.73
C LEU A 9 2.22 7.90 7.61
N LEU A 10 1.20 8.19 8.44
CA LEU A 10 0.54 9.49 8.42
C LEU A 10 1.49 10.61 8.86
N ARG A 11 2.32 10.36 9.88
CA ARG A 11 3.29 11.33 10.37
C ARG A 11 4.39 11.61 9.35
N PHE A 12 4.91 10.57 8.70
CA PHE A 12 5.87 10.71 7.60
C PHE A 12 5.34 11.65 6.50
N LEU A 13 4.07 11.50 6.11
CA LEU A 13 3.44 12.40 5.13
C LEU A 13 3.24 13.81 5.67
N GLN A 14 2.89 13.97 6.95
CA GLN A 14 2.79 15.28 7.60
C GLN A 14 4.12 16.01 7.65
N ASP A 15 5.19 15.31 8.00
CA ASP A 15 6.54 15.86 8.08
C ASP A 15 7.08 16.26 6.70
N ALA A 16 6.51 15.70 5.62
CA ALA A 16 6.75 16.09 4.23
C ALA A 16 5.79 17.20 3.71
N ASP A 17 5.10 17.91 4.60
CA ASP A 17 4.13 18.98 4.30
C ASP A 17 2.96 18.55 3.39
N ILE A 18 2.62 17.26 3.36
CA ILE A 18 1.49 16.76 2.57
C ILE A 18 0.18 17.02 3.35
N PRO A 19 -0.88 17.60 2.73
CA PRO A 19 -2.12 17.96 3.40
C PRO A 19 -3.00 16.72 3.68
N ILE A 20 -2.57 15.85 4.60
CA ILE A 20 -3.20 14.54 4.85
C ILE A 20 -4.68 14.64 5.23
N HIS A 21 -5.09 15.68 5.96
CA HIS A 21 -6.48 15.85 6.38
C HIS A 21 -7.42 16.07 5.18
N SER A 22 -6.95 16.81 4.18
CA SER A 22 -7.69 17.02 2.93
C SER A 22 -7.77 15.75 2.10
N LEU A 23 -6.70 14.95 2.07
CA LEU A 23 -6.68 13.66 1.37
C LEU A 23 -7.59 12.62 2.04
N LEU A 24 -7.58 12.55 3.36
CA LEU A 24 -8.48 11.68 4.13
C LEU A 24 -9.95 12.05 3.89
N ARG A 25 -10.27 13.36 3.82
CA ARG A 25 -11.61 13.85 3.47
C ARG A 25 -12.11 13.30 2.13
N ARG A 26 -11.22 13.15 1.13
CA ARG A 26 -11.58 12.57 -0.18
C ARG A 26 -11.97 11.10 -0.11
N LYS A 27 -11.56 10.37 0.93
CA LYS A 27 -11.94 8.95 1.11
C LYS A 27 -13.34 8.77 1.70
N TYR A 28 -13.82 9.68 2.56
CA TYR A 28 -15.09 9.51 3.27
C TYR A 28 -16.28 9.42 2.30
N GLY A 29 -17.22 8.52 2.58
CA GLY A 29 -18.39 8.25 1.75
C GLY A 29 -18.13 7.44 0.47
N ARG A 30 -16.87 7.12 0.13
CA ARG A 30 -16.49 6.39 -1.09
C ARG A 30 -15.98 4.98 -0.86
N VAL A 31 -15.85 4.56 0.39
CA VAL A 31 -15.39 3.21 0.74
C VAL A 31 -16.50 2.21 0.40
N LYS A 32 -16.18 1.23 -0.45
CA LYS A 32 -17.13 0.18 -0.87
C LYS A 32 -16.95 -1.11 -0.07
N ALA A 33 -15.70 -1.42 0.32
CA ALA A 33 -15.40 -2.60 1.14
C ALA A 33 -14.11 -2.40 1.94
N ILE A 34 -14.03 -3.06 3.10
CA ILE A 34 -12.83 -3.14 3.94
C ILE A 34 -12.66 -4.60 4.35
N ILE A 35 -11.44 -5.12 4.17
CA ILE A 35 -11.00 -6.37 4.79
C ILE A 35 -9.89 -5.99 5.78
N PRO A 36 -10.15 -6.04 7.10
CA PRO A 36 -9.16 -5.66 8.09
C PRO A 36 -7.96 -6.61 8.07
N PHE A 37 -6.85 -6.20 8.68
CA PHE A 37 -5.70 -7.08 8.85
C PHE A 37 -6.08 -8.29 9.69
N SER A 38 -5.67 -9.48 9.24
CA SER A 38 -5.73 -10.71 10.03
C SER A 38 -4.37 -11.43 9.99
N PRO A 39 -3.93 -12.07 11.09
CA PRO A 39 -2.67 -12.81 11.10
C PRO A 39 -2.60 -13.92 10.05
N GLU A 40 -3.74 -14.53 9.72
CA GLU A 40 -3.85 -15.61 8.73
C GLU A 40 -3.59 -15.08 7.31
N ASN A 41 -4.14 -13.91 6.99
CA ASN A 41 -4.02 -13.31 5.67
C ASN A 41 -2.77 -12.41 5.53
N LYS A 42 -2.19 -11.98 6.65
CA LYS A 42 -1.06 -11.03 6.74
C LYS A 42 -1.20 -9.77 5.87
N ARG A 43 -2.44 -9.36 5.56
CA ARG A 43 -2.74 -8.20 4.72
C ARG A 43 -4.07 -7.56 5.11
N SER A 44 -4.24 -6.31 4.73
CA SER A 44 -5.49 -5.55 4.82
C SER A 44 -5.81 -4.95 3.46
N VAL A 45 -7.11 -4.83 3.16
CA VAL A 45 -7.62 -4.38 1.87
C VAL A 45 -8.65 -3.28 2.08
N VAL A 46 -8.62 -2.26 1.23
CA VAL A 46 -9.69 -1.26 1.15
C VAL A 46 -10.04 -1.00 -0.32
N ALA A 47 -11.32 -1.12 -0.64
CA ALA A 47 -11.86 -0.77 -1.96
C ALA A 47 -12.54 0.60 -1.87
N ILE A 48 -12.12 1.52 -2.74
CA ILE A 48 -12.59 2.91 -2.74
C ILE A 48 -13.04 3.26 -4.16
N GLU A 49 -14.23 3.84 -4.29
CA GLU A 49 -14.65 4.46 -5.55
C GLU A 49 -13.78 5.69 -5.83
N SER A 50 -13.16 5.71 -7.01
CA SER A 50 -12.20 6.74 -7.39
C SER A 50 -12.91 8.10 -7.47
N PRO A 51 -12.43 9.12 -6.73
CA PRO A 51 -13.02 10.45 -6.80
C PRO A 51 -12.84 11.11 -8.18
N ASP A 52 -11.76 10.75 -8.88
CA ASP A 52 -11.38 11.33 -10.17
C ASP A 52 -11.91 10.51 -11.36
N ARG A 53 -12.40 9.28 -11.13
CA ARG A 53 -12.89 8.36 -12.16
C ARG A 53 -14.22 7.72 -11.72
N PRO A 54 -15.37 8.39 -11.96
CA PRO A 54 -16.68 7.87 -11.58
C PRO A 54 -16.93 6.46 -12.14
N GLY A 55 -17.49 5.57 -11.33
CA GLY A 55 -17.74 4.18 -11.71
C GLY A 55 -16.52 3.25 -11.65
N ILE A 56 -15.31 3.77 -11.41
CA ILE A 56 -14.10 2.97 -11.21
C ILE A 56 -13.84 2.76 -9.72
N VAL A 57 -13.70 1.50 -9.31
CA VAL A 57 -13.27 1.14 -7.94
C VAL A 57 -11.79 0.80 -7.95
N THR A 58 -11.02 1.46 -7.09
CA THR A 58 -9.60 1.16 -6.87
C THR A 58 -9.44 0.38 -5.57
N VAL A 59 -8.68 -0.72 -5.63
CA VAL A 59 -8.41 -1.61 -4.50
C VAL A 59 -6.98 -1.36 -4.02
N TYR A 60 -6.84 -0.97 -2.76
CA TYR A 60 -5.55 -0.79 -2.11
C TYR A 60 -5.31 -1.94 -1.14
N VAL A 61 -4.13 -2.57 -1.24
CA VAL A 61 -3.70 -3.69 -0.40
C VAL A 61 -2.39 -3.32 0.26
N LYS A 62 -2.28 -3.59 1.57
CA LYS A 62 -1.02 -3.48 2.32
C LYS A 62 -0.88 -4.67 3.26
N GLY A 63 0.33 -5.13 3.50
CA GLY A 63 0.59 -6.30 4.31
C GLY A 63 2.05 -6.69 4.31
N ALA A 64 2.31 -7.93 4.71
CA ALA A 64 3.64 -8.52 4.66
C ALA A 64 4.16 -8.53 3.20
N PRO A 65 5.40 -8.11 2.94
CA PRO A 65 5.92 -7.97 1.58
C PRO A 65 5.77 -9.24 0.74
N GLU A 66 6.06 -10.41 1.33
CA GLU A 66 5.98 -11.71 0.67
C GLU A 66 4.55 -12.09 0.28
N VAL A 67 3.55 -11.61 1.02
CA VAL A 67 2.14 -11.88 0.70
C VAL A 67 1.65 -10.96 -0.40
N VAL A 68 2.06 -9.70 -0.39
CA VAL A 68 1.62 -8.72 -1.38
C VAL A 68 2.31 -8.95 -2.73
N SER A 69 3.63 -9.16 -2.76
CA SER A 69 4.39 -9.37 -4.01
C SER A 69 3.95 -10.62 -4.77
N ASN A 70 3.55 -11.68 -4.06
CA ASN A 70 2.99 -12.90 -4.65
C ASN A 70 1.61 -12.68 -5.30
N CYS A 71 0.90 -11.60 -4.95
CA CYS A 71 -0.36 -11.24 -5.57
C CYS A 71 -0.20 -10.29 -6.78
N CYS A 72 1.03 -9.84 -7.06
CA CYS A 72 1.31 -8.85 -8.10
C CYS A 72 1.89 -9.52 -9.35
N THR A 73 1.40 -9.09 -10.52
CA THR A 73 1.93 -9.46 -11.84
C THR A 73 2.72 -8.33 -12.49
N THR A 74 2.50 -7.09 -12.04
CA THR A 74 3.14 -5.87 -12.57
C THR A 74 3.59 -4.98 -11.43
N PHE A 75 4.56 -4.11 -11.70
CA PHE A 75 5.04 -3.07 -10.79
C PHE A 75 5.11 -1.71 -11.51
N LEU A 76 5.13 -0.63 -10.73
CA LEU A 76 5.25 0.73 -11.24
C LEU A 76 6.71 1.19 -11.15
N SER A 77 7.34 1.44 -12.30
CA SER A 77 8.67 2.02 -12.44
C SER A 77 8.58 3.48 -12.94
N PRO A 78 9.70 4.22 -12.97
CA PRO A 78 9.77 5.53 -13.63
C PRO A 78 9.43 5.49 -15.13
N GLU A 79 9.65 4.36 -15.83
CA GLU A 79 9.26 4.20 -17.23
C GLU A 79 7.78 3.81 -17.43
N GLY A 80 7.09 3.42 -16.37
CA GLY A 80 5.67 3.08 -16.40
C GLY A 80 5.34 1.77 -15.68
N VAL A 81 4.28 1.10 -16.13
CA VAL A 81 3.87 -0.20 -15.58
C VAL A 81 4.62 -1.30 -16.33
N LEU A 82 5.41 -2.10 -15.60
CA LEU A 82 6.21 -3.19 -16.14
C LEU A 82 5.79 -4.52 -15.53
N ASP A 83 5.99 -5.61 -16.27
CA ASP A 83 5.73 -6.97 -15.76
C ASP A 83 6.79 -7.38 -14.74
N ILE A 84 6.37 -8.14 -13.73
CA ILE A 84 7.28 -8.70 -12.71
C ILE A 84 7.81 -10.04 -13.24
N GLY A 85 9.07 -10.06 -13.65
CA GLY A 85 9.84 -11.27 -13.93
C GLY A 85 10.55 -11.82 -12.69
N ASP A 86 11.36 -12.86 -12.88
CA ASP A 86 12.09 -13.51 -11.79
C ASP A 86 13.16 -12.58 -11.18
N ASP A 87 13.87 -11.83 -12.03
CA ASP A 87 14.89 -10.86 -11.62
C ASP A 87 14.28 -9.76 -10.72
N GLU A 88 13.09 -9.24 -11.08
CA GLU A 88 12.40 -8.23 -10.27
C GLU A 88 11.93 -8.79 -8.93
N ARG A 89 11.48 -10.06 -8.88
CA ARG A 89 11.10 -10.72 -7.62
C ARG A 89 12.29 -10.89 -6.69
N GLU A 90 13.44 -11.28 -7.23
CA GLU A 90 14.67 -11.42 -6.45
C GLU A 90 15.11 -10.06 -5.90
N LEU A 91 15.09 -9.02 -6.72
CA LEU A 91 15.42 -7.66 -6.29
C LEU A 91 14.49 -7.15 -5.18
N MET A 92 13.17 -7.35 -5.31
CA MET A 92 12.21 -6.99 -4.26
C MET A 92 12.50 -7.73 -2.95
N THR A 93 12.79 -9.03 -3.03
CA THR A 93 13.10 -9.85 -1.85
C THR A 93 14.39 -9.38 -1.17
N LYS A 94 15.42 -9.08 -1.95
CA LYS A 94 16.68 -8.52 -1.46
C LYS A 94 16.46 -7.19 -0.73
N ASN A 95 15.77 -6.24 -1.36
CA ASN A 95 15.49 -4.93 -0.75
C ASN A 95 14.71 -5.06 0.56
N VAL A 96 13.75 -5.98 0.64
CA VAL A 96 13.00 -6.25 1.88
C VAL A 96 13.93 -6.76 2.98
N ASN A 97 14.83 -7.68 2.66
CA ASN A 97 15.80 -8.22 3.63
C ASN A 97 16.80 -7.16 4.10
N ASP A 98 17.30 -6.33 3.18
CA ASP A 98 18.24 -5.25 3.49
C ASP A 98 17.62 -4.20 4.43
N MET A 99 16.36 -3.83 4.19
CA MET A 99 15.61 -2.95 5.11
C MET A 99 15.35 -3.60 6.47
N ALA A 100 14.99 -4.88 6.52
CA ALA A 100 14.72 -5.58 7.77
C ALA A 100 15.98 -5.82 8.61
N GLY A 101 17.15 -5.95 7.97
CA GLY A 101 18.44 -6.14 8.63
C GLY A 101 19.03 -4.86 9.24
N THR A 102 18.48 -3.68 8.90
CA THR A 102 18.94 -2.39 9.40
C THR A 102 18.02 -1.92 10.54
N PRO A 103 18.50 -1.82 11.79
CA PRO A 103 17.67 -1.29 12.88
C PRO A 103 17.29 0.18 12.63
N LEU A 104 16.03 0.50 12.91
CA LEU A 104 15.43 1.84 12.79
C LEU A 104 15.87 2.80 13.91
#